data_AF-A0A0L8HP47-F1
#
_entry.id   AF-A0A0L8HP47-F1
#
_cell.length_a   1.000
_cell.length_b   1.000
_cell.length_c   1.000
_cell.angle_alpha   90.00
_cell.angle_beta   90.00
_cell.angle_gamma   90.00
#
_symmetry.space_group_name_H-M   'P 1'
#
loop_
_entity.id
_entity.type
_entity.pdbx_description
1 polymer ?
#
loop_
_entity_poly.entity_id
_entity_poly.type
_entity_poly.pdbx_seq_one_letter_code
_entity_poly.pdbx_strand_id
1 'polypeptide(L)'
;QESGLSAEQVILISPPAVDEESWAKCCERKDRVSSNFNKNTIHYAAACKQAAEEVGTQCIDLYTEMMKNNISFGQQWQKPCLIE
;
A
#
# COMPACT_ATOMS: atom_id res chain seq x y z
N GLN A 1 -22.53 -10.42 -8.46
CA GLN A 1 -22.47 -9.24 -9.34
C GLN A 1 -21.28 -9.48 -10.25
N GLU A 2 -21.51 -9.87 -11.51
CA GLU A 2 -20.43 -9.99 -12.48
C GLU A 2 -20.07 -8.59 -12.96
N SER A 3 -19.01 -8.02 -12.41
CA SER A 3 -18.21 -7.05 -13.16
C SER A 3 -17.87 -7.74 -14.48
N GLY A 4 -18.23 -7.18 -15.63
CA GLY A 4 -18.00 -7.79 -16.96
C GLY A 4 -16.53 -7.96 -17.36
N LEU A 5 -15.64 -8.04 -16.37
CA LEU A 5 -14.21 -8.27 -16.45
C LEU A 5 -13.93 -9.69 -15.92
N SER A 6 -13.13 -10.45 -16.66
CA SER A 6 -12.65 -11.75 -16.21
C SER A 6 -11.51 -11.59 -15.18
N ALA A 7 -11.26 -12.62 -14.37
CA ALA A 7 -10.25 -12.58 -13.32
C ALA A 7 -8.84 -12.31 -13.88
N GLU A 8 -8.57 -12.72 -15.13
CA GLU A 8 -7.29 -12.50 -15.81
C GLU A 8 -7.09 -11.04 -16.24
N GLN A 9 -8.18 -10.27 -16.35
CA GLN A 9 -8.16 -8.84 -16.69
C GLN A 9 -7.99 -7.95 -15.45
N VAL A 10 -8.14 -8.52 -14.26
CA VAL A 10 -7.96 -7.82 -12.99
C VAL A 10 -6.54 -8.08 -12.50
N ILE A 11 -5.93 -7.05 -11.91
CA ILE A 11 -4.67 -7.16 -11.19
C ILE A 11 -4.85 -6.44 -9.87
N LEU A 12 -4.60 -7.14 -8.77
CA LEU A 12 -4.55 -6.54 -7.45
C LEU A 12 -3.13 -6.07 -7.15
N ILE A 13 -2.98 -4.91 -6.53
CA ILE A 13 -1.69 -4.37 -6.15
C ILE A 13 -1.70 -4.17 -4.64
N SER A 14 -0.73 -4.76 -3.93
CA SER A 14 -0.63 -4.56 -2.49
C SER A 14 -0.29 -3.11 -2.16
N PRO A 15 -0.73 -2.58 -0.99
CA PRO A 15 -0.36 -1.24 -0.58
C PRO A 15 1.16 -1.09 -0.49
N PRO A 16 1.73 0.07 -0.85
CA PRO A 16 3.17 0.26 -0.83
C PRO A 16 3.71 0.37 0.61
N ALA A 17 5.00 0.06 0.82
CA ALA A 17 5.67 0.30 2.10
C ALA A 17 5.61 1.79 2.47
N VAL A 18 5.43 2.10 3.75
CA VAL A 18 5.23 3.46 4.24
C VAL A 18 6.54 4.03 4.79
N ASP A 19 6.86 5.27 4.43
CA ASP A 19 7.88 6.05 5.13
C ASP A 19 7.29 6.56 6.46
N GLU A 20 7.49 5.81 7.53
CA GLU A 20 6.89 6.12 8.83
C GLU A 20 7.40 7.44 9.41
N GLU A 21 8.66 7.82 9.15
CA GLU A 21 9.23 9.08 9.64
C GLU A 21 8.58 10.27 8.92
N SER A 22 8.54 10.22 7.59
CA SER A 22 7.89 11.27 6.79
C SER A 22 6.39 11.35 7.07
N TRP A 23 5.74 10.21 7.31
CA TRP A 23 4.32 10.13 7.67
C TRP A 23 4.04 10.74 9.04
N ALA A 24 4.82 10.41 10.07
CA ALA A 24 4.68 10.97 11.41
C ALA A 24 4.79 12.50 11.40
N LYS A 25 5.82 13.04 10.73
CA LYS A 25 5.98 14.49 10.55
C LYS A 25 4.79 15.13 9.81
N CYS A 26 4.15 14.41 8.89
CA CYS A 26 2.96 14.91 8.22
C CYS A 26 1.72 14.91 9.13
N CYS A 27 1.54 13.86 9.93
CA CYS A 27 0.48 13.76 10.93
C CYS A 27 0.59 14.87 11.97
N GLU A 28 1.79 15.12 12.51
CA GLU A 28 2.06 16.23 13.44
C GLU A 28 1.69 17.58 12.83
N ARG A 29 2.10 17.88 11.59
CA ARG A 29 1.74 19.14 10.91
C ARG A 29 0.24 19.32 10.68
N LYS A 30 -0.54 18.23 10.68
CA LYS A 30 -1.99 18.23 10.41
C LYS A 30 -2.83 18.05 11.68
N ASP A 31 -2.22 18.01 12.86
CA ASP A 31 -2.89 17.64 14.12
C ASP A 31 -3.69 16.33 14.00
N ARG A 32 -3.13 15.32 13.31
CA ARG A 32 -3.73 13.99 13.13
C ARG A 32 -2.93 12.92 13.86
N VAL A 33 -3.63 11.88 14.32
CA VAL A 33 -3.00 10.68 14.87
C VAL A 33 -2.36 9.86 13.74
N SER A 34 -1.14 9.35 13.96
CA SER A 34 -0.48 8.45 13.02
C SER A 34 -1.19 7.09 12.98
N SER A 35 -1.69 6.71 11.80
CA SER A 35 -2.43 5.44 11.60
C SER A 35 -1.76 4.49 10.59
N ASN A 36 -0.89 5.01 9.73
CA ASN A 36 -0.27 4.24 8.65
C ASN A 36 1.11 3.76 9.10
N PHE A 37 1.15 2.52 9.58
CA PHE A 37 2.37 1.84 10.00
C PHE A 37 2.64 0.65 9.09
N ASN A 38 3.90 0.36 8.79
CA ASN A 38 4.29 -0.83 8.04
C ASN A 38 3.77 -2.12 8.70
N LYS A 39 3.67 -2.14 10.03
CA LYS A 39 3.03 -3.24 10.77
C LYS A 39 1.59 -3.50 10.33
N ASN A 40 0.83 -2.48 9.96
CA ASN A 40 -0.53 -2.66 9.44
C ASN A 40 -0.49 -2.93 7.93
N THR A 41 0.37 -2.22 7.20
CA THR A 41 0.52 -2.35 5.75
C THR A 41 0.86 -3.78 5.32
N ILE A 42 1.73 -4.49 6.06
CA ILE A 42 2.07 -5.90 5.78
C ILE A 42 0.85 -6.82 5.86
N HIS A 43 -0.10 -6.56 6.78
CA HIS A 43 -1.32 -7.34 6.89
C HIS A 43 -2.25 -7.11 5.70
N TYR A 44 -2.37 -5.86 5.24
CA TYR A 44 -3.13 -5.56 4.02
C TYR A 44 -2.47 -6.15 2.77
N ALA A 45 -1.13 -6.14 2.68
CA ALA A 45 -0.42 -6.76 1.57
C ALA A 45 -0.67 -8.28 1.52
N ALA A 46 -0.64 -8.94 2.68
CA ALA A 46 -0.99 -10.35 2.79
C ALA A 46 -2.45 -10.62 2.39
N ALA A 47 -3.39 -9.78 2.85
CA ALA A 47 -4.80 -9.89 2.49
C ALA A 47 -5.04 -9.70 0.97
N CYS A 48 -4.30 -8.79 0.32
CA CYS A 48 -4.36 -8.65 -1.14
C CYS A 48 -3.91 -9.95 -1.82
N LYS A 49 -2.77 -10.50 -1.41
CA LYS A 49 -2.29 -11.76 -1.99
C LYS A 49 -3.32 -12.89 -1.82
N GLN A 50 -3.87 -13.03 -0.63
CA GLN A 50 -4.90 -14.02 -0.33
C GLN A 50 -6.15 -13.83 -1.21
N ALA A 51 -6.67 -12.61 -1.30
CA ALA A 51 -7.86 -12.32 -2.11
C ALA A 51 -7.63 -12.63 -3.59
N ALA A 52 -6.42 -12.36 -4.11
CA ALA A 52 -6.08 -12.68 -5.48
C ALA A 52 -6.03 -14.20 -5.74
N GLU A 53 -5.48 -14.97 -4.79
CA GLU A 53 -5.46 -16.43 -4.84
C GLU A 53 -6.87 -17.02 -4.80
N GLU A 54 -7.74 -16.53 -3.91
CA GLU A 54 -9.12 -17.00 -3.77
C GLU A 54 -9.98 -16.76 -5.02
N VAL A 55 -9.72 -15.67 -5.74
CA VAL A 55 -10.47 -15.27 -6.94
C VAL A 55 -9.78 -15.73 -8.24
N GLY A 56 -8.56 -16.25 -8.16
CA GLY A 56 -7.79 -16.69 -9.33
C GLY A 56 -7.28 -15.53 -10.19
N THR A 57 -7.00 -14.37 -9.59
CA THR A 57 -6.46 -13.19 -10.28
C THR A 57 -4.99 -12.96 -9.90
N GLN A 58 -4.34 -12.01 -10.57
CA GLN A 58 -2.92 -11.69 -10.33
C GLN A 58 -2.78 -10.69 -9.18
N CYS A 59 -1.72 -10.86 -8.37
CA CYS A 59 -1.34 -9.89 -7.34
C CYS A 59 0.11 -9.45 -7.52
N ILE A 60 0.32 -8.13 -7.58
CA ILE A 60 1.65 -7.51 -7.51
C ILE A 60 1.90 -7.14 -6.05
N ASP A 61 2.82 -7.83 -5.40
CA ASP A 61 3.21 -7.54 -4.02
C ASP A 61 4.22 -6.38 -3.96
N LEU A 62 3.71 -5.18 -4.20
CA LEU A 62 4.47 -3.94 -4.18
C LEU A 62 5.12 -3.67 -2.82
N TYR A 63 4.43 -3.97 -1.70
CA TYR A 63 4.98 -3.82 -0.36
C TYR A 63 6.31 -4.55 -0.20
N THR A 64 6.33 -5.85 -0.48
CA THR A 64 7.52 -6.69 -0.31
C THR A 64 8.65 -6.24 -1.23
N GLU A 65 8.34 -5.89 -2.48
CA GLU A 65 9.35 -5.39 -3.42
C GLU A 65 9.95 -4.06 -2.96
N MET A 66 9.15 -3.14 -2.43
CA MET A 66 9.63 -1.88 -1.86
C MET A 66 10.52 -2.10 -0.65
N MET A 67 10.12 -2.99 0.28
CA MET A 67 10.91 -3.35 1.45
C MET A 67 12.27 -3.97 1.07
N LYS A 68 12.31 -4.87 0.07
CA LYS A 68 13.56 -5.48 -0.43
C LYS A 68 14.54 -4.45 -0.99
N ASN A 69 14.02 -3.46 -1.71
CA ASN A 69 14.82 -2.40 -2.31
C ASN A 69 15.13 -1.26 -1.34
N ASN A 70 14.66 -1.35 -0.09
CA ASN A 70 14.77 -0.29 0.92
C ASN A 70 14.18 1.05 0.43
N ILE A 71 13.08 0.97 -0.30
CA ILE A 71 12.33 2.11 -0.82
C ILE A 71 11.02 2.19 -0.05
N SER A 72 10.61 3.39 0.33
CA SER A 72 9.31 3.62 0.95
C SER A 72 8.51 4.71 0.21
N PHE A 73 7.19 4.58 0.25
CA PHE A 73 6.28 5.51 -0.36
C PHE A 73 6.32 6.81 0.43
N GLY A 74 6.70 7.89 -0.25
CA GLY A 74 6.95 9.20 0.35
C GLY A 74 8.37 9.73 0.13
N GLN A 75 9.35 8.86 -0.16
CA GLN A 75 10.74 9.30 -0.36
C GLN A 75 10.99 9.99 -1.72
N GLN A 76 10.30 9.56 -2.78
CA GLN A 76 10.49 10.11 -4.13
C GLN A 76 9.48 11.22 -4.50
N TRP A 77 8.35 11.28 -3.82
CA TRP A 77 7.34 12.33 -4.01
C TRP A 77 7.48 13.34 -2.86
N GLN A 78 8.38 14.31 -3.01
CA GLN A 78 8.59 15.45 -2.10
C GLN A 78 7.37 16.41 -2.02
N LYS A 79 6.15 15.88 -1.95
CA LYS A 79 4.94 16.66 -1.67
C LYS A 79 4.48 16.31 -0.26
N PRO A 80 5.09 16.92 0.77
CA PRO A 80 4.69 16.69 2.14
C PRO A 80 3.21 17.05 2.25
N CYS A 81 2.38 16.08 2.61
CA CYS A 81 1.00 16.35 3.04
C CYS A 81 -0.06 16.78 1.98
N LEU A 82 0.05 16.49 0.68
CA LEU A 82 -1.02 16.88 -0.29
C LEU A 82 -2.19 15.89 -0.47
N ILE A 83 -2.55 15.13 0.56
CA ILE A 83 -3.89 14.53 0.60
C ILE A 83 -4.73 15.43 1.51
N GLU A 84 -5.36 16.44 0.91
CA GLU A 84 -6.56 17.09 1.48
C GLU A 84 -7.77 16.15 1.35
#